data_AF-A0A7X8VQD9-F1
#
_entry.id   AF-A0A7X8VQD9-F1
#
_cell.length_a   1.000
_cell.length_b   1.000
_cell.length_c   1.000
_cell.angle_alpha   90.00
_cell.angle_beta   90.00
_cell.angle_gamma   90.00
#
_symmetry.space_group_name_H-M   'P 1'
#
loop_
_entity.id
_entity.type
_entity.pdbx_description
1 polymer ?
#
loop_
_entity_poly.entity_id
_entity_poly.type
_entity_poly.pdbx_seq_one_letter_code
_entity_poly.pdbx_strand_id
1 'polypeptide(L)'
;MKRCFTLIELLVVIAIIAILASMLLPALSKARERVRAVSCTNQLKQIYTASVLYSDDNDGWIVPARNSTRGAIVFWALLLAGTGGRTPGYGVIYKNSVTTIGTFVCPGEPVGFGSYQAPTLKYQYTHYGINSSLSGYPGASDTIRNKWRRTTVLTSPAEAYFCSDTSKKNVYEIASTDWMNFRHMGKCNFLMMDGHITQMVAEEFTNRPNQPTSGSYKPFRCGFNVSSGVAVDAFTDPAS
;
A
#
# COMPACT_ATOMS: atom_id res chain seq x y z
N MET A 1 54.91 21.45 -30.68
CA MET A 1 53.78 21.63 -31.62
C MET A 1 52.48 21.34 -30.87
N LYS A 2 51.58 22.31 -30.71
CA LYS A 2 50.25 22.08 -30.13
C LYS A 2 49.33 21.57 -31.24
N ARG A 3 48.74 20.38 -31.08
CA ARG A 3 47.69 19.87 -31.97
C ARG A 3 46.45 20.76 -31.82
N CYS A 4 46.04 21.43 -32.88
CA CYS A 4 44.77 22.15 -32.93
C CYS A 4 43.64 21.13 -33.09
N PHE A 5 42.73 21.07 -32.12
CA PHE A 5 41.54 20.23 -32.18
C PHE A 5 40.55 20.85 -33.16
N THR A 6 40.02 20.06 -34.09
CA THR A 6 39.08 20.57 -35.09
C THR A 6 37.65 20.50 -34.57
N LEU A 7 36.78 21.41 -35.06
CA LEU A 7 35.35 21.37 -34.74
C LEU A 7 34.68 20.05 -35.18
N ILE A 8 35.17 19.45 -36.27
CA ILE A 8 34.66 18.18 -36.80
C ILE A 8 34.97 17.02 -35.84
N GLU A 9 36.19 16.95 -35.29
CA GLU A 9 36.55 15.92 -34.31
C GLU A 9 35.67 16.00 -33.07
N LEU A 10 35.35 17.21 -32.58
CA LEU A 10 34.44 17.39 -31.46
C LEU A 10 33.01 16.96 -31.81
N LEU A 11 32.55 17.28 -33.02
CA LEU A 11 31.19 17.00 -33.48
C LEU A 11 30.93 15.49 -33.65
N VAL A 12 31.90 14.73 -34.17
CA VAL A 12 31.78 13.28 -34.30
C VAL A 12 31.71 12.60 -32.92
N VAL A 13 32.49 13.07 -31.96
CA VAL A 13 32.49 12.51 -30.59
C VAL A 13 31.15 12.72 -29.90
N ILE A 14 30.58 13.93 -29.95
CA ILE A 14 29.26 14.18 -29.36
C ILE A 14 28.15 13.38 -30.07
N ALA A 15 28.27 13.16 -31.38
CA ALA A 15 27.31 12.35 -32.14
C ALA A 15 27.32 10.89 -31.67
N ILE A 16 28.52 10.31 -31.48
CA ILE A 16 28.66 8.94 -30.96
C ILE A 16 28.11 8.84 -29.52
N ILE A 17 28.44 9.81 -28.65
CA ILE A 17 27.91 9.85 -27.27
C ILE A 17 26.38 9.95 -27.29
N ALA A 18 25.78 10.77 -28.16
CA ALA A 18 24.34 10.91 -28.26
C ALA A 18 23.65 9.60 -28.68
N ILE A 19 24.21 8.87 -29.65
CA ILE A 19 23.69 7.56 -30.09
C ILE A 19 23.76 6.56 -28.93
N LEU A 20 24.90 6.43 -28.26
CA LEU A 20 25.05 5.52 -27.13
C LEU A 20 24.11 5.88 -25.97
N ALA A 21 24.00 7.16 -25.63
CA ALA A 21 23.12 7.64 -24.57
C ALA A 21 21.64 7.35 -24.88
N SER A 22 21.21 7.51 -26.15
CA SER A 22 19.83 7.24 -26.58
C SER A 22 19.41 5.79 -26.35
N MET A 23 20.33 4.83 -26.45
CA MET A 23 20.06 3.41 -26.19
C MET A 23 20.06 3.10 -24.68
N LEU A 24 20.83 3.85 -23.90
CA LEU A 24 20.98 3.65 -22.45
C LEU A 24 19.82 4.24 -21.64
N LEU A 25 19.23 5.36 -22.07
CA LEU A 25 18.16 6.04 -21.33
C LEU A 25 16.91 5.16 -21.08
N PRO A 26 16.36 4.44 -22.08
CA PRO A 26 15.23 3.54 -21.86
C PRO A 26 15.57 2.38 -20.94
N ALA A 27 16.78 1.81 -21.07
CA ALA A 27 17.25 0.71 -20.23
C ALA A 27 17.38 1.14 -18.77
N LEU A 28 17.94 2.33 -18.53
CA LEU A 28 18.11 2.89 -17.20
C LEU A 28 16.77 3.26 -16.53
N SER A 29 15.79 3.71 -17.30
CA SER A 29 14.42 3.94 -16.81
C SER A 29 13.78 2.64 -16.30
N LYS A 30 13.85 1.56 -17.10
CA LYS A 30 13.36 0.22 -16.70
C LYS A 30 14.10 -0.33 -15.48
N ALA A 31 15.42 -0.12 -15.39
CA ALA A 31 16.22 -0.56 -14.26
C ALA A 31 15.79 0.15 -12.96
N ARG A 32 15.59 1.48 -12.99
CA ARG A 32 15.08 2.24 -11.84
C ARG A 32 13.72 1.75 -11.38
N GLU A 33 12.83 1.43 -12.30
CA GLU A 33 11.50 0.92 -11.96
C GLU A 33 11.55 -0.44 -11.28
N ARG A 34 12.43 -1.34 -11.75
CA ARG A 34 12.68 -2.63 -11.07
C ARG A 34 13.19 -2.44 -9.65
N VAL A 35 14.11 -1.50 -9.42
CA VAL A 35 14.61 -1.20 -8.06
C VAL A 35 13.49 -0.71 -7.15
N ARG A 36 12.63 0.19 -7.66
CA ARG A 36 11.44 0.65 -6.92
C ARG A 36 10.49 -0.50 -6.59
N ALA A 37 10.23 -1.39 -7.55
CA ALA A 37 9.36 -2.55 -7.35
C ALA A 37 9.90 -3.47 -6.23
N VAL A 38 11.20 -3.79 -6.24
CA VAL A 38 11.84 -4.59 -5.18
C VAL A 38 11.67 -3.92 -3.81
N SER A 39 11.85 -2.59 -3.74
CA SER A 39 11.64 -1.84 -2.51
C SER A 39 10.18 -1.92 -2.04
N CYS A 40 9.19 -1.77 -2.93
CA CYS A 40 7.78 -1.91 -2.60
C CYS A 40 7.46 -3.30 -2.04
N THR A 41 7.97 -4.36 -2.67
CA THR A 41 7.77 -5.74 -2.21
C THR A 41 8.37 -5.95 -0.82
N ASN A 42 9.59 -5.45 -0.57
CA ASN A 42 10.22 -5.54 0.75
C ASN A 42 9.42 -4.83 1.84
N GLN A 43 8.86 -3.66 1.54
CA GLN A 43 8.01 -2.90 2.46
C GLN A 43 6.71 -3.65 2.78
N LEU A 44 6.06 -4.24 1.77
CA LEU A 44 4.87 -5.07 1.99
C LEU A 44 5.19 -6.33 2.83
N LYS A 45 6.37 -6.95 2.66
CA LYS A 45 6.80 -8.07 3.52
C LYS A 45 7.00 -7.64 4.99
N GLN A 46 7.51 -6.43 5.21
CA GLN A 46 7.62 -5.89 6.56
C GLN A 46 6.24 -5.61 7.17
N ILE A 47 5.30 -5.04 6.39
CA ILE A 47 3.90 -4.86 6.79
C ILE A 47 3.28 -6.21 7.19
N TYR A 48 3.46 -7.23 6.36
CA TYR A 48 2.98 -8.58 6.63
C TYR A 48 3.51 -9.12 7.96
N THR A 49 4.82 -9.03 8.15
CA THR A 49 5.48 -9.53 9.36
C THR A 49 4.88 -8.88 10.60
N ALA A 50 4.71 -7.55 10.61
CA ALA A 50 4.09 -6.87 11.74
C ALA A 50 2.61 -7.24 11.92
N SER A 51 1.88 -7.46 10.83
CA SER A 51 0.47 -7.89 10.91
C SER A 51 0.33 -9.30 11.51
N VAL A 52 1.23 -10.22 11.17
CA VAL A 52 1.26 -11.58 11.74
C VAL A 52 1.63 -11.51 13.22
N LEU A 53 2.66 -10.76 13.59
CA LEU A 53 3.04 -10.58 15.00
C LEU A 53 1.88 -10.00 15.82
N TYR A 54 1.18 -9.00 15.29
CA TYR A 54 -0.01 -8.48 15.94
C TYR A 54 -1.10 -9.55 16.11
N SER A 55 -1.39 -10.32 15.05
CA SER A 55 -2.39 -11.38 15.15
C SER A 55 -2.00 -12.47 16.14
N ASP A 56 -0.73 -12.85 16.23
CA ASP A 56 -0.23 -13.83 17.20
C ASP A 56 -0.41 -13.33 18.63
N ASP A 57 -0.07 -12.06 18.90
CA ASP A 57 -0.19 -11.44 20.23
C ASP A 57 -1.64 -11.11 20.63
N ASN A 58 -2.59 -11.08 19.66
CA ASN A 58 -3.97 -10.66 19.88
C ASN A 58 -4.96 -11.75 19.44
N ASP A 59 -4.79 -12.99 19.90
CA ASP A 59 -5.74 -14.11 19.71
C ASP A 59 -6.21 -14.35 18.25
N GLY A 60 -5.32 -14.11 17.29
CA GLY A 60 -5.61 -14.24 15.86
C GLY A 60 -6.48 -13.11 15.28
N TRP A 61 -6.68 -11.99 15.98
CA TRP A 61 -7.35 -10.82 15.43
C TRP A 61 -6.53 -10.20 14.29
N ILE A 62 -7.19 -9.89 13.18
CA ILE A 62 -6.57 -9.15 12.08
C ILE A 62 -6.46 -7.69 12.49
N VAL A 63 -5.31 -7.06 12.23
CA VAL A 63 -5.08 -5.63 12.50
C VAL A 63 -6.18 -4.80 11.82
N PRO A 64 -7.01 -4.04 12.56
CA PRO A 64 -8.13 -3.32 11.98
C PRO A 64 -7.67 -2.06 11.26
N ALA A 65 -8.35 -1.67 10.17
CA ALA A 65 -8.02 -0.47 9.40
C ALA A 65 -8.14 0.81 10.23
N ARG A 66 -9.14 0.79 11.11
CA ARG A 66 -9.42 1.80 12.11
C ARG A 66 -9.78 1.11 13.41
N ASN A 67 -9.29 1.66 14.50
CA ASN A 67 -9.76 1.36 15.84
C ASN A 67 -10.23 2.67 16.49
N SER A 68 -11.29 2.59 17.29
CA SER A 68 -11.86 3.70 18.04
C SER A 68 -11.92 3.34 19.52
N THR A 69 -10.77 3.06 20.13
CA THR A 69 -10.70 2.72 21.56
C THR A 69 -10.65 4.00 22.41
N ARG A 70 -11.52 4.10 23.42
CA ARG A 70 -11.49 5.15 24.48
C ARG A 70 -11.46 6.60 23.96
N GLY A 71 -12.18 6.89 22.88
CA GLY A 71 -12.29 8.23 22.31
C GLY A 71 -11.10 8.68 21.45
N ALA A 72 -10.06 7.85 21.31
CA ALA A 72 -8.96 8.06 20.38
C ALA A 72 -9.14 7.19 19.14
N ILE A 73 -9.13 7.82 17.95
CA ILE A 73 -9.10 7.08 16.69
C ILE A 73 -7.64 6.72 16.39
N VAL A 74 -7.35 5.42 16.33
CA VAL A 74 -6.03 4.91 15.96
C VAL A 74 -6.16 4.14 14.66
N PHE A 75 -5.21 4.37 13.74
CA PHE A 75 -5.22 3.76 12.41
C PHE A 75 -4.18 2.64 12.35
N TRP A 76 -4.41 1.65 11.50
CA TRP A 76 -3.51 0.49 11.38
C TRP A 76 -2.05 0.89 11.14
N ALA A 77 -1.82 1.93 10.32
CA ALA A 77 -0.47 2.40 10.02
C ALA A 77 0.24 2.91 11.29
N LEU A 78 -0.51 3.46 12.26
CA LEU A 78 0.02 3.86 13.56
C LEU A 78 0.10 2.68 14.54
N LEU A 79 -0.86 1.75 14.49
CA LEU A 79 -0.84 0.54 15.33
C LEU A 79 0.39 -0.31 15.04
N LEU A 80 0.68 -0.55 13.75
CA LEU A 80 1.85 -1.31 13.33
C LEU A 80 3.15 -0.52 13.46
N ALA A 81 3.11 0.81 13.37
CA ALA A 81 4.31 1.63 13.50
C ALA A 81 4.85 1.78 14.92
N GLY A 82 4.16 1.22 15.93
CA GLY A 82 4.36 1.59 17.32
C GLY A 82 3.89 3.03 17.58
N THR A 83 3.49 3.34 18.81
CA THR A 83 2.78 4.57 19.19
C THR A 83 3.38 5.82 18.53
N GLY A 84 2.69 6.41 17.55
CA GLY A 84 3.09 7.66 16.89
C GLY A 84 4.28 7.59 15.91
N GLY A 85 4.64 6.41 15.38
CA GLY A 85 5.82 6.26 14.52
C GLY A 85 7.14 6.28 15.29
N ARG A 86 7.09 5.94 16.58
CA ARG A 86 8.24 5.95 17.49
C ARG A 86 9.21 4.78 17.28
N THR A 87 8.85 3.78 16.48
CA THR A 87 9.76 2.68 16.12
C THR A 87 10.79 3.18 15.10
N PRO A 88 12.08 3.31 15.46
CA PRO A 88 13.08 3.79 14.53
C PRO A 88 13.16 2.89 13.30
N GLY A 89 12.97 3.44 12.10
CA GLY A 89 13.08 2.70 10.85
C GLY A 89 11.81 2.00 10.36
N TYR A 90 10.70 2.03 11.11
CA TYR A 90 9.45 1.36 10.75
C TYR A 90 8.27 2.35 10.78
N GLY A 91 7.36 2.30 9.79
CA GLY A 91 6.27 3.27 9.66
C GLY A 91 6.47 4.30 8.54
N VAL A 92 5.73 5.41 8.60
CA VAL A 92 6.00 6.61 7.80
C VAL A 92 6.93 7.52 8.59
N ILE A 93 8.17 7.68 8.13
CA ILE A 93 9.10 8.62 8.74
C ILE A 93 8.92 9.97 8.06
N TYR A 94 8.29 10.91 8.76
CA TYR A 94 8.12 12.29 8.31
C TYR A 94 9.45 13.04 8.38
N LYS A 95 10.28 12.94 7.34
CA LYS A 95 11.49 13.75 7.20
C LYS A 95 11.18 14.99 6.35
N ASN A 96 11.13 16.16 6.99
CA ASN A 96 11.12 17.47 6.33
C ASN A 96 10.12 17.62 5.16
N SER A 97 8.81 17.54 5.43
CA SER A 97 7.69 18.01 4.58
C SER A 97 7.58 17.56 3.10
N VAL A 98 8.55 16.80 2.57
CA VAL A 98 8.66 16.54 1.13
C VAL A 98 9.17 15.13 0.79
N THR A 99 9.82 14.39 1.70
CA THR A 99 10.26 13.02 1.39
C THR A 99 10.16 12.11 2.59
N THR A 100 9.26 11.15 2.50
CA THR A 100 9.14 10.09 3.50
C THR A 100 9.95 8.87 3.08
N ILE A 101 10.50 8.20 4.06
CA ILE A 101 11.14 6.89 3.93
C ILE A 101 10.45 5.95 4.91
N GLY A 102 10.54 4.65 4.67
CA GLY A 102 10.04 3.63 5.59
C GLY A 102 8.91 2.78 5.02
N THR A 103 8.51 1.79 5.82
CA THR A 103 7.68 0.62 5.46
C THR A 103 6.33 0.94 4.80
N PHE A 104 5.82 2.17 4.93
CA PHE A 104 4.51 2.58 4.41
C PHE A 104 4.58 3.52 3.20
N VAL A 105 5.76 3.65 2.59
CA VAL A 105 6.05 4.62 1.54
C VAL A 105 6.40 3.94 0.23
N CYS A 106 5.57 4.08 -0.79
CA CYS A 106 5.94 3.63 -2.13
C CYS A 106 6.96 4.59 -2.79
N PRO A 107 8.19 4.15 -3.14
CA PRO A 107 9.18 4.99 -3.84
C PRO A 107 8.83 5.30 -5.31
N GLY A 108 7.80 4.64 -5.86
CA GLY A 108 7.24 4.93 -7.17
C GLY A 108 6.12 5.99 -7.15
N GLU A 109 5.68 6.46 -5.98
CA GLU A 109 4.66 7.50 -5.89
C GLU A 109 5.32 8.90 -6.00
N PRO A 110 5.00 9.69 -7.03
CA PRO A 110 5.49 11.07 -7.15
C PRO A 110 4.92 12.03 -6.10
N VAL A 111 3.73 11.76 -5.55
CA VAL A 111 3.08 12.63 -4.56
C VAL A 111 3.56 12.28 -3.16
N GLY A 112 4.34 13.17 -2.55
CA GLY A 112 4.81 12.99 -1.17
C GLY A 112 3.72 13.16 -0.11
N PHE A 113 4.16 13.07 1.15
CA PHE A 113 3.26 13.19 2.30
C PHE A 113 3.07 14.63 2.77
N GLY A 114 1.93 14.90 3.41
CA GLY A 114 1.63 16.18 4.05
C GLY A 114 0.13 16.37 4.29
N SER A 115 -0.27 17.59 4.68
CA SER A 115 -1.68 17.93 4.91
C SER A 115 -2.50 17.71 3.63
N TYR A 116 -3.60 16.97 3.76
CA TYR A 116 -4.55 16.80 2.67
C TYR A 116 -5.41 18.06 2.52
N GLN A 117 -4.96 18.98 1.66
CA GLN A 117 -5.66 20.23 1.36
C GLN A 117 -5.61 20.52 -0.15
N ALA A 118 -6.70 21.07 -0.68
CA ALA A 118 -6.71 21.59 -2.03
C ALA A 118 -5.73 22.77 -2.15
N PRO A 119 -5.01 22.94 -3.28
CA PRO A 119 -5.16 22.21 -4.55
C PRO A 119 -4.18 21.03 -4.74
N THR A 120 -3.16 20.89 -3.88
CA THR A 120 -2.04 19.96 -4.16
C THR A 120 -2.29 18.51 -3.73
N LEU A 121 -3.28 18.26 -2.85
CA LEU A 121 -3.70 16.95 -2.33
C LEU A 121 -2.51 16.00 -2.08
N LYS A 122 -1.90 16.06 -0.89
CA LYS A 122 -0.82 15.16 -0.47
C LYS A 122 -1.32 13.94 0.29
N TYR A 123 -0.53 12.86 0.33
CA TYR A 123 -0.84 11.72 1.20
C TYR A 123 -0.65 12.10 2.65
N GLN A 124 -1.71 11.99 3.44
CA GLN A 124 -1.63 12.34 4.85
C GLN A 124 -1.00 11.21 5.67
N TYR A 125 -1.17 9.96 5.23
CA TYR A 125 -0.96 8.81 6.12
C TYR A 125 -0.15 7.66 5.54
N THR A 126 -0.40 7.21 4.31
CA THR A 126 0.31 6.06 3.73
C THR A 126 0.10 5.97 2.22
N HIS A 127 1.04 5.37 1.49
CA HIS A 127 0.86 5.01 0.07
C HIS A 127 0.20 3.64 -0.12
N TYR A 128 0.03 2.87 0.97
CA TYR A 128 -0.59 1.55 0.98
C TYR A 128 -1.85 1.57 1.85
N GLY A 129 -2.96 1.05 1.37
CA GLY A 129 -4.18 0.92 2.18
C GLY A 129 -4.46 -0.53 2.52
N ILE A 130 -5.11 -0.78 3.66
CA ILE A 130 -5.56 -2.14 4.00
C ILE A 130 -7.02 -2.36 3.62
N ASN A 131 -7.33 -3.60 3.28
CA ASN A 131 -8.65 -4.10 3.00
C ASN A 131 -9.52 -3.98 4.26
N SER A 132 -10.40 -2.98 4.34
CA SER A 132 -11.25 -2.75 5.52
C SER A 132 -12.44 -3.68 5.65
N SER A 133 -12.80 -4.39 4.59
CA SER A 133 -13.82 -5.42 4.68
C SER A 133 -13.27 -6.74 5.23
N LEU A 134 -11.95 -6.96 5.18
CA LEU A 134 -11.27 -8.05 5.86
C LEU A 134 -10.86 -7.63 7.27
N SER A 135 -10.14 -6.52 7.38
CA SER A 135 -9.57 -6.04 8.65
C SER A 135 -10.59 -5.40 9.60
N GLY A 136 -11.65 -4.80 9.06
CA GLY A 136 -12.65 -4.08 9.83
C GLY A 136 -12.36 -2.58 9.96
N TYR A 137 -13.45 -1.81 10.01
CA TYR A 137 -13.53 -0.36 10.16
C TYR A 137 -14.77 -0.03 11.03
N PRO A 138 -14.63 -0.01 12.36
CA PRO A 138 -15.70 0.39 13.27
C PRO A 138 -16.20 1.80 12.96
N GLY A 139 -17.53 1.94 12.96
CA GLY A 139 -18.21 3.16 12.54
C GLY A 139 -18.37 3.30 11.02
N ALA A 140 -18.08 2.26 10.23
CA ALA A 140 -18.54 2.19 8.85
C ALA A 140 -20.06 2.07 8.80
N SER A 141 -20.69 2.71 7.82
CA SER A 141 -22.14 2.63 7.62
C SER A 141 -22.62 1.28 7.07
N ASP A 142 -21.72 0.47 6.52
CA ASP A 142 -22.04 -0.85 5.98
C ASP A 142 -21.70 -1.99 6.95
N THR A 143 -22.52 -3.04 6.89
CA THR A 143 -22.46 -4.19 7.79
C THR A 143 -21.26 -5.12 7.56
N ILE A 144 -20.49 -4.90 6.48
CA ILE A 144 -19.32 -5.72 6.14
C ILE A 144 -18.09 -5.15 6.81
N ARG A 145 -17.80 -3.87 6.57
CA ARG A 145 -16.64 -3.18 7.13
C ARG A 145 -16.82 -2.90 8.62
N ASN A 146 -18.04 -2.73 9.14
CA ASN A 146 -18.26 -2.51 10.57
C ASN A 146 -18.01 -3.76 11.46
N LYS A 147 -17.26 -4.76 10.98
CA LYS A 147 -16.94 -5.98 11.70
C LYS A 147 -15.44 -6.20 11.79
N TRP A 148 -14.97 -6.53 12.99
CA TRP A 148 -13.62 -7.06 13.16
C TRP A 148 -13.61 -8.56 12.90
N ARG A 149 -12.47 -9.05 12.42
CA ARG A 149 -12.33 -10.46 12.03
C ARG A 149 -11.05 -11.05 12.55
N ARG A 150 -11.13 -12.34 12.90
CA ARG A 150 -9.98 -13.19 13.21
C ARG A 150 -9.48 -13.86 11.94
N THR A 151 -8.24 -14.30 11.91
CA THR A 151 -7.65 -15.05 10.79
C THR A 151 -8.43 -16.33 10.43
N THR A 152 -9.23 -16.86 11.35
CA THR A 152 -10.12 -18.01 11.12
C THR A 152 -11.23 -17.78 10.09
N VAL A 153 -11.52 -16.52 9.72
CA VAL A 153 -12.49 -16.21 8.66
C VAL A 153 -11.95 -16.49 7.26
N LEU A 154 -10.64 -16.66 7.11
CA LEU A 154 -9.98 -16.87 5.83
C LEU A 154 -10.35 -18.25 5.30
N THR A 155 -10.93 -18.29 4.11
CA THR A 155 -11.21 -19.53 3.38
C THR A 155 -10.10 -19.87 2.39
N SER A 156 -9.38 -18.86 1.91
CA SER A 156 -8.19 -19.01 1.07
C SER A 156 -7.23 -17.84 1.33
N PRO A 157 -6.23 -18.02 2.22
CA PRO A 157 -5.26 -16.98 2.56
C PRO A 157 -4.45 -16.46 1.37
N ALA A 158 -4.19 -17.32 0.37
CA ALA A 158 -3.52 -16.94 -0.87
C ALA A 158 -4.38 -16.04 -1.76
N GLU A 159 -5.71 -16.06 -1.60
CA GLU A 159 -6.60 -15.22 -2.39
C GLU A 159 -7.02 -13.94 -1.67
N ALA A 160 -7.07 -13.98 -0.33
CA ALA A 160 -7.42 -12.85 0.51
C ALA A 160 -6.26 -11.86 0.59
N TYR A 161 -6.43 -10.67 -0.01
CA TYR A 161 -5.46 -9.60 0.14
C TYR A 161 -5.70 -8.78 1.41
N PHE A 162 -4.63 -8.50 2.13
CA PHE A 162 -4.60 -7.65 3.31
C PHE A 162 -4.37 -6.19 2.95
N CYS A 163 -3.38 -5.91 2.10
CA CYS A 163 -2.90 -4.56 1.82
C CYS A 163 -2.60 -4.39 0.33
N SER A 164 -2.85 -3.20 -0.21
CA SER A 164 -2.47 -2.86 -1.59
C SER A 164 -2.14 -1.38 -1.76
N ASP A 165 -1.57 -0.99 -2.90
CA ASP A 165 -1.34 0.42 -3.22
C ASP A 165 -2.67 1.19 -3.25
N THR A 166 -2.72 2.37 -2.62
CA THR A 166 -3.91 3.24 -2.63
C THR A 166 -3.70 4.55 -3.39
N SER A 167 -4.77 5.03 -4.03
CA SER A 167 -4.86 6.33 -4.71
C SER A 167 -5.48 7.41 -3.83
N LYS A 168 -6.14 6.98 -2.74
CA LYS A 168 -6.77 7.88 -1.77
C LYS A 168 -5.73 8.40 -0.80
N LYS A 169 -5.71 9.72 -0.65
CA LYS A 169 -4.63 10.43 0.03
C LYS A 169 -4.94 10.78 1.48
N ASN A 170 -6.20 10.75 1.86
CA ASN A 170 -6.70 11.13 3.18
C ASN A 170 -7.36 9.96 3.92
N VAL A 171 -7.07 8.73 3.52
CA VAL A 171 -7.57 7.51 4.15
C VAL A 171 -6.43 6.49 4.25
N TYR A 172 -6.68 5.41 4.97
CA TYR A 172 -5.73 4.35 5.33
C TYR A 172 -6.24 2.98 4.91
N GLU A 173 -7.52 2.93 4.56
CA GLU A 173 -8.21 1.76 4.09
C GLU A 173 -8.37 1.81 2.58
N ILE A 174 -8.64 0.66 2.01
CA ILE A 174 -9.27 0.53 0.73
C ILE A 174 -10.69 0.08 1.06
N ALA A 175 -11.69 0.86 0.65
CA ALA A 175 -13.10 0.52 0.79
C ALA A 175 -13.79 0.29 -0.57
N SER A 176 -13.14 0.66 -1.67
CA SER A 176 -13.60 0.42 -3.05
C SER A 176 -12.44 0.15 -3.99
N THR A 177 -12.70 -0.47 -5.15
CA THR A 177 -11.69 -0.86 -6.15
C THR A 177 -11.06 0.37 -6.77
N ASP A 178 -11.85 1.43 -6.89
CA ASP A 178 -11.43 2.73 -7.44
C ASP A 178 -10.44 3.46 -6.52
N TRP A 179 -10.21 2.94 -5.31
CA TRP A 179 -9.26 3.50 -4.35
C TRP A 179 -7.89 2.84 -4.46
N MET A 180 -7.74 1.83 -5.33
CA MET A 180 -6.46 1.21 -5.63
C MET A 180 -5.64 2.10 -6.55
N ASN A 181 -4.31 1.97 -6.49
CA ASN A 181 -3.42 2.68 -7.38
C ASN A 181 -2.53 1.73 -8.20
N PHE A 182 -2.65 1.81 -9.51
CA PHE A 182 -1.93 0.97 -10.47
C PHE A 182 -0.64 1.66 -10.95
N ARG A 183 0.13 2.17 -9.99
CA ARG A 183 1.33 3.01 -10.21
C ARG A 183 2.57 2.26 -10.72
N HIS A 184 2.59 0.93 -10.63
CA HIS A 184 3.75 0.10 -11.00
C HIS A 184 3.63 -0.36 -12.45
N MET A 185 3.81 0.56 -13.39
CA MET A 185 3.59 0.33 -14.83
C MET A 185 2.19 -0.24 -15.15
N GLY A 186 1.15 0.33 -14.54
CA GLY A 186 -0.24 -0.14 -14.71
C GLY A 186 -0.62 -1.32 -13.81
N LYS A 187 0.26 -1.72 -12.88
CA LYS A 187 -0.01 -2.76 -11.88
C LYS A 187 -0.11 -2.19 -10.47
N CYS A 188 -0.88 -2.87 -9.63
CA CYS A 188 -0.98 -2.63 -8.19
C CYS A 188 -0.36 -3.83 -7.46
N ASN A 189 0.38 -3.60 -6.37
CA ASN A 189 0.83 -4.69 -5.52
C ASN A 189 -0.28 -5.08 -4.55
N PHE A 190 -0.46 -6.38 -4.37
CA PHE A 190 -1.37 -6.95 -3.40
C PHE A 190 -0.59 -7.85 -2.47
N LEU A 191 -0.58 -7.51 -1.19
CA LEU A 191 -0.11 -8.38 -0.12
C LEU A 191 -1.24 -9.31 0.30
N MET A 192 -1.01 -10.61 0.18
CA MET A 192 -1.96 -11.65 0.57
C MET A 192 -1.81 -12.06 2.04
N MET A 193 -2.82 -12.72 2.58
CA MET A 193 -2.87 -13.15 3.98
C MET A 193 -1.93 -14.32 4.30
N ASP A 194 -1.48 -15.08 3.29
CA ASP A 194 -0.35 -16.03 3.42
C ASP A 194 1.03 -15.35 3.29
N GLY A 195 1.04 -14.02 3.09
CA GLY A 195 2.24 -13.21 2.99
C GLY A 195 2.83 -13.09 1.60
N HIS A 196 2.36 -13.82 0.59
CA HIS A 196 2.88 -13.61 -0.76
C HIS A 196 2.42 -12.26 -1.32
N ILE A 197 3.20 -11.72 -2.26
CA ILE A 197 2.91 -10.45 -2.91
C ILE A 197 2.74 -10.73 -4.39
N THR A 198 1.58 -10.36 -4.91
CA THR A 198 1.29 -10.46 -6.35
C THR A 198 1.07 -9.08 -6.93
N GLN A 199 1.33 -8.93 -8.23
CA GLN A 199 1.10 -7.70 -8.96
C GLN A 199 0.04 -7.93 -10.02
N MET A 200 -1.06 -7.20 -9.94
CA MET A 200 -2.17 -7.37 -10.86
C MET A 200 -2.51 -6.05 -11.55
N VAL A 201 -2.95 -6.15 -12.81
CA VAL A 201 -3.63 -5.04 -13.49
C VAL A 201 -5.07 -4.93 -12.98
N ALA A 202 -5.73 -3.80 -13.24
CA ALA A 202 -7.09 -3.56 -12.77
C ALA A 202 -8.06 -4.65 -13.24
N GLU A 203 -7.98 -5.02 -14.52
CA GLU A 203 -8.84 -6.04 -15.13
C GLU A 203 -8.65 -7.43 -14.51
N GLU A 204 -7.39 -7.84 -14.30
CA GLU A 204 -7.06 -9.10 -13.65
C GLU A 204 -7.63 -9.15 -12.24
N PHE A 205 -7.54 -8.04 -11.49
CA PHE A 205 -8.15 -7.96 -10.17
C PHE A 205 -9.68 -8.06 -10.25
N THR A 206 -10.33 -7.29 -11.12
CA THR A 206 -11.81 -7.25 -11.22
C THR A 206 -12.42 -8.56 -11.69
N ASN A 207 -11.69 -9.34 -12.49
CA ASN A 207 -12.17 -10.60 -13.05
C ASN A 207 -11.94 -11.81 -12.12
N ARG A 208 -11.42 -11.60 -10.90
CA ARG A 208 -11.18 -12.71 -9.97
C ARG A 208 -12.49 -13.41 -9.55
N PRO A 209 -12.44 -14.74 -9.33
CA PRO A 209 -13.59 -15.47 -8.81
C PRO A 209 -14.00 -14.91 -7.45
N ASN A 210 -15.30 -14.90 -7.17
CA ASN A 210 -15.88 -14.43 -5.91
C ASN A 210 -15.75 -12.92 -5.64
N GLN A 211 -15.49 -12.09 -6.67
CA GLN A 211 -15.72 -10.65 -6.56
C GLN A 211 -17.22 -10.34 -6.61
N PRO A 212 -17.76 -9.50 -5.71
CA PRO A 212 -19.14 -9.08 -5.81
C PRO A 212 -19.36 -8.24 -7.08
N THR A 213 -20.27 -8.67 -7.93
CA THR A 213 -20.59 -8.04 -9.22
C THR A 213 -21.44 -6.77 -9.10
N SER A 214 -21.92 -6.44 -7.89
CA SER A 214 -22.75 -5.24 -7.61
C SER A 214 -22.54 -4.68 -6.19
N GLY A 215 -22.70 -3.35 -6.03
CA GLY A 215 -22.57 -2.61 -4.76
C GLY A 215 -21.42 -1.59 -4.73
N SER A 216 -21.44 -0.67 -3.75
CA SER A 216 -20.45 0.43 -3.62
C SER A 216 -19.09 0.02 -3.02
N TYR A 217 -18.97 -1.20 -2.48
CA TYR A 217 -17.81 -1.68 -1.71
C TYR A 217 -17.14 -2.90 -2.38
N LYS A 218 -16.96 -2.83 -3.70
CA LYS A 218 -16.61 -3.92 -4.63
C LYS A 218 -15.35 -4.78 -4.35
N PRO A 219 -14.30 -4.37 -3.62
CA PRO A 219 -13.06 -5.17 -3.58
C PRO A 219 -13.06 -6.43 -2.70
N PHE A 220 -14.13 -6.77 -2.00
CA PHE A 220 -13.95 -7.45 -0.72
C PHE A 220 -14.84 -8.63 -0.42
N ARG A 221 -14.57 -9.76 -1.07
CA ARG A 221 -15.09 -11.10 -0.67
C ARG A 221 -14.19 -12.27 -1.09
N CYS A 222 -13.00 -12.00 -1.63
CA CYS A 222 -12.14 -13.05 -2.17
C CYS A 222 -11.27 -13.65 -1.05
N GLY A 223 -11.35 -14.97 -0.87
CA GLY A 223 -10.54 -15.71 0.10
C GLY A 223 -10.96 -15.62 1.58
N PHE A 224 -12.13 -15.06 1.90
CA PHE A 224 -12.65 -15.03 3.28
C PHE A 224 -14.17 -14.93 3.37
N ASN A 225 -14.73 -15.35 4.51
CA ASN A 225 -16.17 -15.28 4.76
C ASN A 225 -16.60 -13.90 5.31
N VAL A 226 -17.29 -13.11 4.50
CA VAL A 226 -17.75 -11.76 4.89
C VAL A 226 -18.86 -11.72 5.94
N SER A 227 -19.66 -12.78 6.09
CA SER A 227 -20.72 -12.81 7.10
C SER A 227 -20.16 -13.03 8.50
N SER A 228 -19.00 -13.70 8.58
CA SER A 228 -18.25 -13.93 9.80
C SER A 228 -17.50 -12.67 10.28
N GLY A 229 -17.30 -12.58 11.59
CA GLY A 229 -16.73 -11.41 12.27
C GLY A 229 -17.67 -10.88 13.35
N VAL A 230 -17.10 -10.17 14.31
CA VAL A 230 -17.84 -9.55 15.41
C VAL A 230 -18.22 -8.13 14.98
N ALA A 231 -19.53 -7.85 15.00
CA ALA A 231 -20.01 -6.47 14.84
C ALA A 231 -19.57 -5.70 16.08
N VAL A 232 -18.77 -4.67 15.88
CA VAL A 232 -18.27 -3.85 16.97
C VAL A 232 -19.22 -2.66 17.09
N ASP A 233 -20.09 -2.67 18.09
CA ASP A 233 -20.52 -1.41 18.69
C ASP A 233 -19.25 -0.74 19.22
N ALA A 234 -19.15 0.59 19.09
CA ALA A 234 -17.89 1.34 19.21
C ALA A 234 -17.15 1.27 20.57
N PHE A 235 -17.45 0.33 21.46
CA PHE A 235 -17.00 0.30 22.85
C PHE A 235 -16.68 -1.07 23.46
N THR A 236 -16.74 -2.19 22.75
CA THR A 236 -16.28 -3.47 23.33
C THR A 236 -14.86 -3.78 22.89
N ASP A 237 -13.94 -3.61 23.84
CA ASP A 237 -12.58 -4.12 23.75
C ASP A 237 -12.65 -5.64 23.53
N PRO A 238 -12.01 -6.21 22.50
CA PRO A 238 -11.96 -7.67 22.35
C PRO A 238 -11.21 -8.37 23.48
N ALA A 239 -10.52 -7.62 24.34
CA ALA A 239 -9.77 -8.10 25.49
C ALA A 239 -10.45 -7.84 26.86
N SER A 240 -11.73 -7.43 26.89
CA SER A 240 -12.52 -7.31 28.13
C SER A 240 -13.59 -8.38 28.26
#